data_AF-A0A1A8AP53-F1
#
_entry.id   AF-A0A1A8AP53-F1
#
_cell.length_a   1.000
_cell.length_b   1.000
_cell.length_c   1.000
_cell.angle_alpha   90.00
_cell.angle_beta   90.00
_cell.angle_gamma   90.00
#
_symmetry.space_group_name_H-M   'P 1'
#
loop_
_entity.id
_entity.type
_entity.pdbx_description
1 polymer ?
#
loop_
_entity_poly.entity_id
_entity_poly.type
_entity_poly.pdbx_seq_one_letter_code
_entity_poly.pdbx_strand_id
1 'polypeptide(L)'
;MAAVAQQVPDLLHLHIDAWPSHLGAHTARIPELFPKLRSLKLRQDHVPEKDFLRLQQLQDLECLEILDRGHWSDLYKKLQTLTRNRLRVVTSSPQRDAFHCPCVSQVY
;
A
#
# COMPACT_ATOMS: atom_id res chain seq x y z
N MET A 1 10.16 11.76 1.57
CA MET A 1 10.13 10.63 2.52
C MET A 1 11.30 10.63 3.49
N ALA A 2 12.56 10.79 3.06
CA ALA A 2 13.71 10.73 3.98
C ALA A 2 13.64 11.74 5.14
N ALA A 3 13.28 13.00 4.86
CA ALA A 3 13.10 14.01 5.92
C ALA A 3 12.00 13.63 6.93
N VAL A 4 10.91 13.00 6.46
CA VAL A 4 9.82 12.51 7.32
C VAL A 4 10.33 11.35 8.18
N ALA A 5 11.04 10.39 7.60
CA ALA A 5 11.64 9.27 8.33
C ALA A 5 12.60 9.72 9.43
N GLN A 6 13.34 10.80 9.22
CA GLN A 6 14.20 11.39 10.26
C GLN A 6 13.40 11.99 11.42
N GLN A 7 12.21 12.53 11.15
CA GLN A 7 11.34 13.12 12.17
C GLN A 7 10.48 12.08 12.89
N VAL A 8 10.11 11.00 12.21
CA VAL A 8 9.26 9.91 12.74
C VAL A 8 9.85 8.54 12.40
N PRO A 9 11.00 8.15 13.00
CA PRO A 9 11.66 6.88 12.70
C PRO A 9 10.84 5.64 13.12
N ASP A 10 9.95 5.81 14.10
CA ASP A 10 9.09 4.76 14.65
C ASP A 10 7.67 4.79 14.06
N LEU A 11 7.52 5.34 12.84
CA LEU A 11 6.23 5.39 12.16
C LEU A 11 5.67 3.97 11.95
N LEU A 12 4.47 3.71 12.49
CA LEU A 12 3.81 2.41 12.39
C LEU A 12 2.82 2.33 11.22
N HIS A 13 2.25 3.46 10.81
CA HIS A 13 1.21 3.54 9.79
C HIS A 13 1.59 4.57 8.74
N LEU A 14 1.69 4.14 7.49
CA LEU A 14 2.04 5.00 6.36
C LEU A 14 0.99 4.86 5.26
N HIS A 15 0.42 6.00 4.87
CA HIS A 15 -0.52 6.08 3.77
C HIS A 15 0.08 6.98 2.68
N ILE A 16 0.24 6.44 1.48
CA ILE A 16 0.77 7.12 0.31
C ILE A 16 -0.32 7.12 -0.77
N ASP A 17 -1.11 8.19 -0.81
CA ASP A 17 -2.13 8.41 -1.84
C ASP A 17 -1.67 9.52 -2.81
N ALA A 18 -0.54 9.29 -3.45
CA ALA A 18 0.13 10.29 -4.25
C ALA A 18 -0.18 10.10 -5.75
N TRP A 19 -1.32 10.64 -6.20
CA TRP A 19 -1.70 10.69 -7.62
C TRP A 19 -1.15 11.97 -8.29
N PRO A 20 -0.65 11.92 -9.53
CA PRO A 20 0.33 11.00 -10.07
C PRO A 20 1.72 11.54 -9.70
N SER A 21 2.38 11.00 -8.68
CA SER A 21 3.72 11.51 -8.35
C SER A 21 4.67 10.41 -7.93
N HIS A 22 5.92 10.62 -8.29
CA HIS A 22 7.10 9.76 -8.16
C HIS A 22 7.35 9.16 -6.76
N LEU A 23 6.49 9.43 -5.77
CA LEU A 23 6.49 8.82 -4.45
C LEU A 23 6.31 7.29 -4.50
N GLY A 24 5.51 6.77 -5.44
CA GLY A 24 5.43 5.31 -5.69
C GLY A 24 6.77 4.69 -6.09
N ALA A 25 7.64 5.44 -6.77
CA ALA A 25 8.99 5.01 -7.14
C ALA A 25 9.96 4.90 -5.95
N HIS A 26 9.56 5.37 -4.76
CA HIS A 26 10.34 5.21 -3.54
C HIS A 26 9.94 4.00 -2.69
N THR A 27 9.04 3.15 -3.18
CA THR A 27 8.60 1.91 -2.49
C THR A 27 9.80 1.05 -2.06
N ALA A 28 10.84 0.98 -2.90
CA ALA A 28 12.07 0.24 -2.62
C ALA A 28 12.79 0.69 -1.32
N ARG A 29 12.60 1.95 -0.91
CA ARG A 29 13.26 2.54 0.26
C ARG A 29 12.39 2.52 1.51
N ILE A 30 11.10 2.18 1.41
CA ILE A 30 10.20 2.13 2.56
C ILE A 30 10.76 1.22 3.67
N PRO A 31 11.28 0.01 3.37
CA PRO A 31 11.85 -0.85 4.41
C PRO A 31 13.02 -0.24 5.18
N GLU A 32 13.83 0.60 4.51
CA GLU A 32 14.99 1.27 5.11
C GLU A 32 14.58 2.51 5.91
N LEU A 33 13.54 3.23 5.46
CA LEU A 33 13.09 4.48 6.05
C LEU A 33 12.17 4.28 7.24
N PHE A 34 11.35 3.23 7.23
CA PHE A 34 10.33 2.97 8.25
C PHE A 34 10.39 1.49 8.68
N PRO A 35 11.46 1.06 9.36
CA PRO A 35 11.69 -0.36 9.65
C PRO A 35 10.62 -0.99 10.55
N LYS A 36 9.94 -0.19 11.39
CA LYS A 36 8.90 -0.63 12.35
C LYS A 36 7.47 -0.54 11.78
N LEU A 37 7.33 -0.36 10.47
CA LEU A 37 6.04 -0.13 9.85
C LEU A 37 5.14 -1.38 9.98
N ARG A 38 3.93 -1.20 10.51
CA ARG A 38 2.92 -2.27 10.69
C ARG A 38 1.82 -2.23 9.65
N SER A 39 1.50 -1.04 9.15
CA SER A 39 0.48 -0.85 8.12
C SER A 39 0.97 0.08 7.02
N LEU A 40 0.81 -0.37 5.77
CA LEU A 40 1.14 0.38 4.57
C LEU A 40 -0.09 0.44 3.67
N LYS A 41 -0.47 1.65 3.27
CA LYS A 41 -1.47 1.87 2.22
C LYS A 41 -0.81 2.59 1.05
N LEU A 42 -0.94 2.05 -0.16
CA LEU A 42 -0.38 2.69 -1.35
C LEU A 42 -1.14 2.35 -2.62
N ARG A 43 -0.92 3.17 -3.66
CA ARG A 43 -1.27 2.84 -5.04
C ARG A 43 -0.13 2.05 -5.69
N GLN A 44 -0.49 0.96 -6.35
CA GLN A 44 0.41 0.05 -7.04
C GLN A 44 0.71 0.47 -8.49
N ASP A 45 -0.10 1.34 -9.09
CA ASP A 45 0.13 1.95 -10.39
C ASP A 45 1.50 2.66 -10.37
N HIS A 46 2.46 2.12 -11.14
CA HIS A 46 3.86 2.56 -11.25
C HIS A 46 4.87 2.05 -10.20
N VAL A 47 4.51 1.13 -9.31
CA VAL A 47 5.51 0.44 -8.48
C VAL A 47 6.07 -0.75 -9.25
N PRO A 48 7.39 -0.85 -9.51
CA PRO A 48 7.96 -2.04 -10.14
C PRO A 48 7.82 -3.29 -9.26
N GLU A 49 7.59 -4.47 -9.85
CA GLU A 49 7.45 -5.75 -9.11
C GLU A 49 8.59 -5.97 -8.11
N LYS A 50 9.83 -5.76 -8.57
CA LYS A 50 11.04 -5.96 -7.74
C LYS A 50 11.00 -5.09 -6.48
N ASP A 51 10.51 -3.86 -6.59
CA ASP A 51 10.49 -2.89 -5.49
C ASP A 51 9.33 -3.20 -4.55
N PHE A 52 8.22 -3.68 -5.09
CA PHE A 52 7.09 -4.20 -4.31
C PHE A 52 7.51 -5.41 -3.45
N LEU A 53 8.27 -6.35 -4.02
CA LEU A 53 8.75 -7.53 -3.28
C LEU A 53 9.78 -7.19 -2.19
N ARG A 54 10.39 -6.00 -2.20
CA ARG A 54 11.25 -5.54 -1.09
C ARG A 54 10.46 -5.29 0.18
N LEU A 55 9.13 -5.12 0.11
CA LEU A 55 8.27 -4.98 1.29
C LEU A 55 8.35 -6.19 2.24
N GLN A 56 8.79 -7.36 1.75
CA GLN A 56 9.07 -8.54 2.60
C GLN A 56 10.13 -8.27 3.69
N GLN A 57 10.98 -7.25 3.50
CA GLN A 57 12.02 -6.86 4.45
C GLN A 57 11.42 -6.23 5.72
N LEU A 58 10.19 -5.72 5.67
CA LEU A 58 9.48 -5.19 6.82
C LEU A 58 8.97 -6.32 7.71
N GLN A 59 9.67 -6.55 8.81
CA GLN A 59 9.34 -7.64 9.73
C GLN A 59 8.09 -7.36 10.57
N ASP A 60 7.72 -6.11 10.76
CA ASP A 60 6.55 -5.78 11.57
C ASP A 60 5.30 -5.52 10.71
N LEU A 61 5.43 -5.63 9.37
CA LEU A 61 4.33 -5.34 8.46
C LEU A 61 3.27 -6.44 8.52
N GLU A 62 2.09 -6.05 9.01
CA GLU A 62 0.92 -6.90 9.20
C GLU A 62 -0.14 -6.64 8.14
N CYS A 63 -0.26 -5.40 7.66
CA CYS A 63 -1.31 -5.00 6.74
C CYS A 63 -0.78 -4.19 5.56
N LEU A 64 -0.99 -4.68 4.34
CA LEU A 64 -0.74 -3.97 3.10
C LEU A 64 -2.07 -3.73 2.39
N GLU A 65 -2.44 -2.47 2.20
CA GLU A 65 -3.68 -2.08 1.52
C GLU A 65 -3.34 -1.43 0.18
N ILE A 66 -3.86 -2.01 -0.89
CA ILE A 66 -3.70 -1.52 -2.27
C ILE A 66 -4.93 -0.70 -2.62
N LEU A 67 -4.74 0.55 -3.04
CA LEU A 67 -5.81 1.52 -3.23
C LEU A 67 -6.38 1.54 -4.67
N ASP A 68 -5.68 0.92 -5.61
CA ASP A 68 -6.02 0.87 -7.02
C ASP A 68 -6.34 -0.55 -7.52
N ARG A 69 -6.99 -0.61 -8.68
CA ARG A 69 -7.41 -1.87 -9.31
C ARG A 69 -6.23 -2.46 -10.08
N GLY A 70 -5.38 -3.18 -9.37
CA GLY A 70 -4.27 -3.95 -9.96
C GLY A 70 -4.64 -5.41 -10.26
N HIS A 71 -4.18 -5.94 -11.40
CA HIS A 71 -4.24 -7.38 -11.74
C HIS A 71 -3.12 -8.21 -11.08
N TRP A 72 -2.53 -7.70 -9.99
CA TRP A 72 -1.32 -8.27 -9.37
C TRP A 72 -1.62 -9.36 -8.34
N SER A 73 -2.70 -10.13 -8.55
CA SER A 73 -3.11 -11.18 -7.60
C SER A 73 -2.01 -12.19 -7.31
N ASP A 74 -1.22 -12.55 -8.32
CA ASP A 74 -0.12 -13.50 -8.17
C ASP A 74 1.05 -12.89 -7.40
N LEU A 75 1.28 -11.59 -7.56
CA LEU A 75 2.30 -10.86 -6.83
C LEU A 75 1.97 -10.70 -5.34
N TYR A 76 0.70 -10.45 -5.04
CA TYR A 76 0.22 -10.43 -3.66
C TYR A 76 0.43 -11.79 -2.99
N LYS A 77 0.04 -12.88 -3.65
CA LYS A 77 0.27 -14.25 -3.15
C LYS A 77 1.75 -14.56 -2.96
N LYS A 78 2.60 -14.14 -3.90
CA LYS A 78 4.06 -14.30 -3.81
C LYS A 78 4.61 -13.57 -2.59
N LEU A 79 4.20 -12.32 -2.36
CA LEU A 79 4.61 -11.54 -1.20
C LEU A 79 4.10 -12.16 0.13
N GLN A 80 2.87 -12.63 0.16
CA GLN A 80 2.32 -13.36 1.33
C GLN A 80 3.12 -14.62 1.62
N THR A 81 3.47 -15.39 0.59
CA THR A 81 4.31 -16.59 0.74
C THR A 81 5.70 -16.24 1.30
N LEU A 82 6.35 -15.20 0.75
CA LEU A 82 7.66 -14.73 1.23
C LEU A 82 7.62 -14.24 2.68
N THR A 83 6.50 -13.66 3.10
CA THR A 83 6.27 -13.20 4.48
C THR A 83 5.66 -14.29 5.37
N ARG A 84 5.65 -15.55 4.94
CA ARG A 84 5.10 -16.70 5.68
C ARG A 84 3.66 -16.48 6.16
N ASN A 85 2.84 -15.84 5.31
CA ASN A 85 1.44 -15.48 5.58
C ASN A 85 1.22 -14.53 6.76
N ARG A 86 2.27 -13.87 7.28
CA ARG A 86 2.13 -12.82 8.28
C ARG A 86 1.44 -11.57 7.69
N LEU A 87 1.72 -11.27 6.43
CA LEU A 87 1.20 -10.08 5.77
C LEU A 87 -0.22 -10.31 5.23
N ARG A 88 -1.18 -9.52 5.72
CA ARG A 88 -2.51 -9.43 5.12
C ARG A 88 -2.50 -8.41 3.99
N VAL A 89 -2.78 -8.86 2.77
CA VAL A 89 -2.95 -7.96 1.61
C VAL A 89 -4.45 -7.72 1.41
N VAL A 90 -4.85 -6.46 1.47
CA VAL A 90 -6.22 -6.01 1.25
C VAL A 90 -6.24 -5.18 -0.03
N THR A 91 -7.17 -5.46 -0.93
CA THR A 91 -7.43 -4.60 -2.07
C THR A 91 -8.66 -3.75 -1.77
N SER A 92 -8.47 -2.44 -1.80
CA SER A 92 -9.55 -1.49 -1.66
C SER A 92 -10.22 -1.40 -3.02
N SER A 93 -11.49 -1.76 -3.12
CA SER A 93 -12.27 -1.20 -4.23
C SER A 93 -12.22 0.32 -4.08
N PRO A 94 -12.00 1.11 -5.15
CA PRO A 94 -12.18 2.55 -5.07
C PRO A 94 -13.55 2.76 -4.42
N GLN A 95 -13.58 3.63 -3.40
CA GLN A 95 -14.81 4.00 -2.69
C GLN A 95 -15.94 4.00 -3.70
N ARG A 96 -17.00 3.22 -3.43
CA ARG A 96 -18.26 3.36 -4.16
C ARG A 96 -18.47 4.85 -4.29
N ASP A 97 -18.54 5.36 -5.52
CA ASP A 97 -18.80 6.77 -5.77
C ASP A 97 -19.82 7.23 -4.73
N ALA A 98 -19.55 8.31 -4.00
CA ALA A 98 -20.52 8.82 -3.03
C ALA A 98 -21.90 9.10 -3.71
N PHE A 99 -21.89 9.20 -5.05
CA PHE A 99 -23.04 9.33 -5.95
C PHE A 99 -23.72 8.00 -6.34
N HIS A 100 -23.15 6.85 -5.99
CA HIS A 100 -23.69 5.50 -6.21
C HIS A 100 -24.41 4.95 -4.96
N CYS A 101 -24.90 5.82 -4.08
CA CYS A 101 -25.88 5.40 -3.09
C CYS A 101 -27.22 5.17 -3.81
N PRO A 102 -27.91 4.03 -3.60
CA PRO A 102 -29.27 3.85 -4.12
C PRO A 102 -30.26 4.91 -3.59
N CYS A 103 -29.90 5.63 -2.53
CA CYS A 103 -30.64 6.77 -1.99
C CYS A 103 -30.57 8.04 -2.88
N VAL A 104 -29.58 8.17 -3.76
CA VAL A 104 -29.41 9.33 -4.67
C VAL A 104 -30.08 9.09 -6.01
N SER A 105 -30.29 7.82 -6.40
CA SER A 105 -30.86 7.41 -7.69
C SER A 105 -32.39 7.51 -7.77
N GLN A 106 -33.07 7.90 -6.68
CA GLN A 106 -34.53 7.98 -6.60
C GLN A 106 -35.11 9.39 -6.85
N VAL A 107 -34.29 10.35 -7.31
CA VAL A 107 -34.71 11.76 -7.45
C VAL A 107 -34.81 12.23 -8.91
N TYR A 108 -34.86 11.33 -9.89
CA TYR A 108 -35.17 11.67 -11.28
C TYR A 108 -36.25 10.75 -11.86
#